data_AF-A0A3D3VN41-F1
#
_entry.id   AF-A0A3D3VN41-F1
#
_cell.length_a   1.000
_cell.length_b   1.000
_cell.length_c   1.000
_cell.angle_alpha   90.00
_cell.angle_beta   90.00
_cell.angle_gamma   90.00
#
_symmetry.space_group_name_H-M   'P 1'
#
loop_
_entity.id
_entity.type
_entity.pdbx_description
1 polymer ?
#
loop_
_entity_poly.entity_id
_entity_poly.type
_entity_poly.pdbx_seq_one_letter_code
_entity_poly.pdbx_strand_id
1 'polypeptide(L)'
;MQVENLSCEENGHRFHVILDNGSPIEHWNVLKPVILRGLAPGAHTLRVFLVKPDGKMLTNAEAFGRVDFCVRRQDFSNFQPVDHPYLTVNLPMDGVVIPDEGGKVWFDFTTHQAPLGKEKYRVKTVMNGVEMILSTRDPYPWAGLPEGRHRVVVELIDEDGDPVHEIFARVERTFEIVRTVRAVNPKEADSANLWLRR
;
A
#
# COMPACT_ATOMS: atom_id res chain seq x y z
N MET A 1 -11.34 -15.77 -5.73
CA MET A 1 -9.92 -15.99 -5.41
C MET A 1 -9.85 -17.25 -4.58
N GLN A 2 -9.09 -18.24 -5.03
CA GLN A 2 -8.90 -19.50 -4.30
C GLN A 2 -7.39 -19.67 -4.20
N VAL A 3 -6.85 -19.60 -2.99
CA VAL A 3 -5.47 -19.94 -2.71
C VAL A 3 -5.50 -21.11 -1.76
N GLU A 4 -4.93 -22.23 -2.18
CA GLU A 4 -4.92 -23.44 -1.35
C GLU A 4 -4.02 -23.23 -0.11
N ASN A 5 -4.45 -23.78 1.03
CA ASN A 5 -3.72 -23.76 2.31
C ASN A 5 -3.51 -22.38 2.97
N LEU A 6 -4.34 -21.38 2.67
CA LEU A 6 -4.36 -20.10 3.39
C LEU A 6 -5.68 -19.93 4.15
N SER A 7 -5.61 -19.71 5.47
CA SER A 7 -6.74 -19.26 6.27
C SER A 7 -6.67 -17.74 6.49
N CYS A 8 -7.85 -17.09 6.43
CA CYS A 8 -8.00 -15.69 6.84
C CYS A 8 -8.51 -15.68 8.27
N GLU A 9 -7.71 -15.15 9.19
CA GLU A 9 -7.97 -15.15 10.63
C GLU A 9 -7.59 -13.80 11.25
N GLU A 10 -8.14 -13.51 12.43
CA GLU A 10 -7.77 -12.35 13.23
C GLU A 10 -6.30 -12.54 13.68
N ASN A 11 -5.38 -11.77 13.09
CA ASN A 11 -3.90 -11.90 13.14
C ASN A 11 -3.23 -12.80 12.08
N GLY A 12 -3.99 -13.34 11.13
CA GLY A 12 -3.49 -14.13 10.02
C GLY A 12 -3.36 -13.35 8.72
N HIS A 13 -3.49 -14.06 7.60
CA HIS A 13 -3.69 -13.43 6.31
C HIS A 13 -5.02 -12.68 6.27
N ARG A 14 -5.07 -11.60 5.50
CA ARG A 14 -6.29 -10.83 5.28
C ARG A 14 -6.35 -10.31 3.86
N PHE A 15 -7.52 -9.82 3.47
CA PHE A 15 -7.69 -9.16 2.18
C PHE A 15 -7.45 -7.67 2.31
N HIS A 16 -6.71 -7.13 1.36
CA HIS A 16 -6.75 -5.71 1.06
C HIS A 16 -7.55 -5.51 -0.21
N VAL A 17 -8.41 -4.50 -0.19
CA VAL A 17 -9.28 -4.15 -1.30
C VAL A 17 -9.00 -2.72 -1.72
N ILE A 18 -8.62 -2.52 -2.96
CA ILE A 18 -8.41 -1.20 -3.56
C ILE A 18 -9.53 -0.95 -4.56
N LEU A 19 -10.21 0.17 -4.38
CA LEU A 19 -11.14 0.71 -5.37
C LEU A 19 -10.41 1.79 -6.17
N ASP A 20 -10.42 1.64 -7.50
CA ASP A 20 -9.69 2.48 -8.45
C ASP A 20 -8.22 2.60 -8.00
N ASN A 21 -7.69 3.81 -7.79
CA ASN A 21 -6.34 4.03 -7.24
C ASN A 21 -6.35 4.53 -5.76
N GLY A 22 -7.47 4.34 -5.06
CA GLY A 22 -7.62 4.72 -3.65
C GLY A 22 -6.71 3.93 -2.70
N SER A 23 -6.65 4.34 -1.43
CA SER A 23 -5.96 3.59 -0.38
C SER A 23 -6.63 2.23 -0.14
N PRO A 24 -5.87 1.18 0.20
CA PRO A 24 -6.45 -0.10 0.57
C PRO A 24 -7.46 0.01 1.71
N ILE A 25 -8.49 -0.83 1.62
CA ILE A 25 -9.45 -1.12 2.67
C ILE A 25 -9.09 -2.50 3.21
N GLU A 26 -8.77 -2.59 4.50
CA GLU A 26 -8.51 -3.87 5.15
C GLU A 26 -9.82 -4.65 5.35
N HIS A 27 -9.77 -5.94 5.08
CA HIS A 27 -10.92 -6.81 5.19
C HIS A 27 -10.53 -8.19 5.72
N TRP A 28 -11.04 -8.49 6.92
CA TRP A 28 -10.65 -9.67 7.69
C TRP A 28 -11.65 -10.83 7.61
N ASN A 29 -12.92 -10.54 7.32
CA ASN A 29 -14.00 -11.51 7.46
C ASN A 29 -14.65 -11.82 6.10
N VAL A 30 -14.28 -12.96 5.53
CA VAL A 30 -14.78 -13.45 4.23
C VAL A 30 -16.30 -13.65 4.15
N LEU A 31 -16.99 -13.70 5.28
CA LEU A 31 -18.46 -13.82 5.34
C LEU A 31 -19.15 -12.46 5.38
N LYS A 32 -18.42 -11.37 5.62
CA LYS A 32 -18.96 -10.01 5.61
C LYS A 32 -18.65 -9.35 4.28
N PRO A 33 -19.59 -8.59 3.68
CA PRO A 33 -19.30 -7.84 2.47
C PRO A 33 -18.37 -6.66 2.76
N VAL A 34 -17.54 -6.30 1.78
CA VAL A 34 -16.88 -4.99 1.75
C VAL A 34 -17.90 -3.95 1.29
N ILE A 35 -18.10 -2.90 2.10
CA ILE A 35 -19.07 -1.85 1.80
C ILE A 35 -18.37 -0.67 1.14
N LEU A 36 -18.59 -0.49 -0.15
CA LEU A 36 -18.13 0.67 -0.92
C LEU A 36 -19.21 1.77 -0.89
N ARG A 37 -18.84 2.99 -0.51
CA ARG A 37 -19.77 4.12 -0.36
C ARG A 37 -19.37 5.28 -1.27
N GLY A 38 -20.35 6.08 -1.67
CA GLY A 38 -20.08 7.34 -2.39
C GLY A 38 -19.52 7.15 -3.80
N LEU A 39 -19.76 6.01 -4.44
CA LEU A 39 -19.29 5.76 -5.81
C LEU A 39 -19.95 6.72 -6.79
N ALA A 40 -19.11 7.35 -7.62
CA ALA A 40 -19.57 8.19 -8.72
C ALA A 40 -20.28 7.33 -9.79
N PRO A 41 -21.18 7.90 -10.61
CA PRO A 41 -21.70 7.19 -11.76
C PRO A 41 -20.62 6.95 -12.83
N GLY A 42 -20.43 5.69 -13.22
CA GLY A 42 -19.50 5.27 -14.27
C GLY A 42 -18.78 3.95 -13.98
N ALA A 43 -17.72 3.67 -14.74
CA ALA A 43 -16.86 2.51 -14.52
C ALA A 43 -15.95 2.66 -13.28
N HIS A 44 -15.70 1.53 -12.62
CA HIS A 44 -14.80 1.39 -11.49
C HIS A 44 -14.03 0.08 -11.58
N THR A 45 -12.83 0.07 -11.01
CA THR A 45 -12.00 -1.13 -10.89
C THR A 45 -11.83 -1.49 -9.42
N LEU A 46 -12.13 -2.73 -9.05
CA LEU A 46 -11.82 -3.30 -7.75
C LEU A 46 -10.63 -4.25 -7.88
N ARG A 47 -9.62 -4.06 -7.04
CA ARG A 47 -8.48 -4.98 -6.89
C ARG A 47 -8.54 -5.57 -5.49
N VAL A 48 -8.42 -6.88 -5.40
CA VAL A 48 -8.45 -7.63 -4.14
C VAL A 48 -7.23 -8.50 -4.09
N PHE A 49 -6.50 -8.48 -2.98
CA PHE A 49 -5.33 -9.32 -2.82
C PHE A 49 -5.12 -9.72 -1.37
N LEU A 50 -4.47 -10.87 -1.16
CA LEU A 50 -4.08 -11.29 0.18
C LEU A 50 -2.79 -10.62 0.60
N VAL A 51 -2.76 -10.24 1.87
CA VAL A 51 -1.55 -9.78 2.54
C VAL A 51 -1.18 -10.73 3.68
N LYS A 52 0.10 -10.74 4.03
CA LYS A 52 0.65 -11.41 5.20
C LYS A 52 0.25 -10.67 6.49
N PRO A 53 0.48 -11.27 7.68
CA PRO A 53 0.26 -10.58 8.96
C PRO A 53 0.98 -9.22 9.05
N ASP A 54 2.18 -9.11 8.47
CA ASP A 54 2.98 -7.88 8.39
C ASP A 54 2.47 -6.85 7.36
N GLY A 55 1.29 -7.08 6.77
CA GLY A 55 0.60 -6.18 5.84
C GLY A 55 1.09 -6.22 4.40
N LYS A 56 2.21 -6.90 4.10
CA LYS A 56 2.76 -6.95 2.73
C LYS A 56 2.03 -7.97 1.87
N MET A 57 1.91 -7.68 0.58
CA MET A 57 1.24 -8.54 -0.40
C MET A 57 1.87 -9.94 -0.47
N LEU A 58 1.03 -10.95 -0.69
CA LEU A 58 1.47 -12.23 -1.20
C LEU A 58 1.78 -12.09 -2.70
N THR A 59 2.88 -12.68 -3.14
CA THR A 59 3.38 -12.54 -4.52
C THR A 59 2.81 -13.60 -5.47
N ASN A 60 2.05 -14.55 -4.94
CA ASN A 60 1.41 -15.62 -5.69
C ASN A 60 0.35 -15.02 -6.61
N ALA A 61 0.32 -15.38 -7.89
CA ALA A 61 -0.65 -14.83 -8.84
C ALA A 61 -2.11 -15.10 -8.42
N GLU A 62 -2.36 -16.26 -7.82
CA GLU A 62 -3.69 -16.65 -7.31
C GLU A 62 -4.14 -15.82 -6.10
N ALA A 63 -3.23 -15.07 -5.47
CA ALA A 63 -3.51 -14.19 -4.35
C ALA A 63 -3.94 -12.78 -4.77
N PHE A 64 -4.20 -12.55 -6.07
CA PHE A 64 -4.69 -11.28 -6.61
C PHE A 64 -5.90 -11.52 -7.51
N GLY A 65 -6.88 -10.62 -7.43
CA GLY A 65 -8.05 -10.57 -8.30
C GLY A 65 -8.39 -9.13 -8.68
N ARG A 66 -8.88 -8.94 -9.90
CA ARG A 66 -9.36 -7.66 -10.41
C ARG A 66 -10.76 -7.85 -11.01
N VAL A 67 -11.66 -6.94 -10.71
CA VAL A 67 -13.02 -6.89 -11.27
C VAL A 67 -13.33 -5.46 -11.68
N ASP A 68 -13.84 -5.28 -12.88
CA ASP A 68 -14.36 -3.99 -13.33
C ASP A 68 -15.90 -4.03 -13.27
N PHE A 69 -16.51 -2.94 -12.84
CA PHE A 69 -17.97 -2.83 -12.72
C PHE A 69 -18.44 -1.40 -13.00
N CYS A 70 -19.74 -1.22 -13.23
CA CYS A 70 -20.35 0.09 -13.49
C CYS A 70 -21.40 0.43 -12.43
N VAL A 71 -21.46 1.70 -12.05
CA VAL A 71 -22.46 2.24 -11.13
C VAL A 71 -23.35 3.23 -11.88
N ARG A 72 -24.67 2.97 -11.92
CA ARG A 72 -25.73 3.83 -12.49
C ARG A 72 -25.65 4.18 -13.98
N ARG A 73 -24.46 4.23 -14.58
CA ARG A 73 -24.21 4.56 -15.98
C ARG A 73 -23.14 3.62 -16.52
N GLN A 74 -23.38 3.07 -17.71
CA GLN A 74 -22.36 2.36 -18.47
C GLN A 74 -21.59 3.39 -19.29
N ASP A 75 -20.43 3.79 -18.78
CA ASP A 75 -19.44 4.55 -19.54
C ASP A 75 -18.04 4.01 -19.22
N PHE A 76 -17.04 4.49 -19.95
CA PHE A 76 -15.66 4.02 -19.84
C PHE A 76 -14.71 5.11 -19.31
N SER A 77 -15.23 6.15 -18.64
CA SER A 77 -14.43 7.32 -18.25
C SER A 77 -13.36 7.04 -17.18
N ASN A 78 -13.50 5.94 -16.44
CA ASN A 78 -12.55 5.46 -15.44
C ASN A 78 -12.30 3.95 -15.64
N PHE A 79 -12.20 3.56 -16.91
CA PHE A 79 -11.91 2.20 -17.31
C PHE A 79 -10.54 2.13 -17.99
N GLN A 80 -9.75 1.14 -17.59
CA GLN A 80 -8.51 0.78 -18.25
C GLN A 80 -8.58 -0.69 -18.65
N PRO A 81 -8.25 -1.08 -19.90
CA PRO A 81 -8.12 -2.49 -20.25
C PRO A 81 -7.12 -3.23 -19.35
N VAL A 82 -7.32 -4.53 -19.14
CA VAL A 82 -6.50 -5.34 -18.21
C VAL A 82 -5.10 -5.67 -18.75
N ASP A 83 -4.91 -5.56 -20.06
CA ASP A 83 -3.68 -5.77 -20.80
C ASP A 83 -2.81 -4.50 -20.90
N HIS A 84 -3.31 -3.35 -20.44
CA HIS A 84 -2.53 -2.13 -20.30
C HIS A 84 -1.73 -2.10 -18.98
N PRO A 85 -0.59 -1.40 -18.92
CA PRO A 85 0.24 -1.32 -17.72
C PRO A 85 -0.45 -0.57 -16.57
N TYR A 86 -0.41 -1.11 -15.36
CA TYR A 86 -0.91 -0.43 -14.16
C TYR A 86 -0.16 -0.78 -12.88
N LEU A 87 -0.34 0.06 -11.87
CA LEU A 87 0.29 -0.04 -10.56
C LEU A 87 -0.74 -0.32 -9.47
N THR A 88 -0.41 -1.23 -8.56
CA THR A 88 -1.15 -1.48 -7.33
C THR A 88 -0.26 -1.12 -6.14
N VAL A 89 -0.58 -0.06 -5.40
CA VAL A 89 0.15 0.37 -4.19
C VAL A 89 -0.63 -0.03 -2.94
N ASN A 90 -0.05 -0.94 -2.17
CA ASN A 90 -0.61 -1.46 -0.94
C ASN A 90 -0.18 -0.64 0.28
N LEU A 91 1.13 -0.47 0.50
CA LEU A 91 1.64 0.30 1.64
C LEU A 91 2.46 1.49 1.16
N PRO A 92 2.44 2.62 1.88
CA PRO A 92 1.63 2.90 3.08
C PRO A 92 0.17 3.17 2.71
N MET A 93 -0.73 2.86 3.64
CA MET A 93 -2.13 3.26 3.56
C MET A 93 -2.29 4.73 3.93
N ASP A 94 -3.38 5.35 3.50
CA ASP A 94 -3.74 6.67 4.00
C ASP A 94 -4.06 6.63 5.50
N GLY A 95 -3.76 7.73 6.21
CA GLY A 95 -4.04 7.88 7.64
C GLY A 95 -2.84 7.62 8.54
N VAL A 96 -3.07 7.11 9.75
CA VAL A 96 -2.00 6.90 10.74
C VAL A 96 -1.22 5.65 10.40
N VAL A 97 0.11 5.76 10.32
CA VAL A 97 1.03 4.66 10.09
C VAL A 97 1.97 4.52 11.28
N ILE A 98 2.11 3.29 11.76
CA ILE A 98 3.04 2.93 12.83
C ILE A 98 4.25 2.25 12.16
N PRO A 99 5.46 2.82 12.26
CA PRO A 99 6.67 2.16 11.80
C PRO A 99 6.88 0.81 12.51
N ASP A 100 7.56 -0.13 11.87
CA ASP A 100 7.91 -1.41 12.50
C ASP A 100 8.91 -1.23 13.66
N GLU A 101 9.28 -2.34 14.32
CA GLU A 101 10.21 -2.32 15.45
C GLU A 101 11.58 -1.69 15.13
N GLY A 102 11.99 -1.72 13.85
CA GLY A 102 13.19 -1.09 13.33
C GLY A 102 13.00 0.35 12.85
N GLY A 103 11.82 0.95 13.08
CA GLY A 103 11.50 2.31 12.66
C GLY A 103 11.25 2.46 11.16
N LYS A 104 10.86 1.37 10.46
CA LYS A 104 10.64 1.40 9.01
C LYS A 104 9.16 1.56 8.68
N VAL A 105 8.88 2.42 7.72
CA VAL A 105 7.60 2.44 6.99
C VAL A 105 7.80 1.67 5.69
N TRP A 106 6.97 0.66 5.46
CA TRP A 106 7.08 -0.19 4.28
C TRP A 106 6.36 0.42 3.09
N PHE A 107 7.05 0.48 1.95
CA PHE A 107 6.47 0.70 0.64
C PHE A 107 6.27 -0.65 -0.04
N ASP A 108 5.03 -1.06 -0.24
CA ASP A 108 4.66 -2.36 -0.79
C ASP A 108 3.76 -2.15 -2.00
N PHE A 109 4.16 -2.70 -3.14
CA PHE A 109 3.51 -2.45 -4.42
C PHE A 109 3.70 -3.65 -5.35
N THR A 110 2.90 -3.70 -6.41
CA THR A 110 3.08 -4.62 -7.53
C THR A 110 2.68 -3.93 -8.83
N THR A 111 3.29 -4.35 -9.93
CA THR A 111 2.97 -3.87 -11.27
C THR A 111 2.34 -4.97 -12.10
N HIS A 112 1.49 -4.56 -13.04
CA HIS A 112 0.77 -5.45 -13.92
C HIS A 112 0.99 -5.00 -15.36
N GLN A 113 1.28 -5.93 -16.26
CA GLN A 113 1.67 -5.64 -17.65
C GLN A 113 2.84 -4.66 -17.78
N ALA A 114 3.64 -4.53 -16.72
CA ALA A 114 4.79 -3.62 -16.63
C ALA A 114 5.93 -4.33 -15.88
N PRO A 115 6.63 -5.27 -16.53
CA PRO A 115 7.72 -6.01 -15.89
C PRO A 115 8.86 -5.07 -15.53
N LEU A 116 9.26 -5.06 -14.25
CA LEU A 116 10.30 -4.17 -13.76
C LEU A 116 11.71 -4.60 -14.21
N GLY A 117 12.57 -3.60 -14.42
CA GLY A 117 13.99 -3.80 -14.72
C GLY A 117 14.72 -2.47 -14.85
N LYS A 118 16.06 -2.49 -14.85
CA LYS A 118 16.87 -1.25 -14.96
C LYS A 118 16.63 -0.48 -16.27
N GLU A 119 16.39 -1.23 -17.34
CA GLU A 119 16.15 -0.77 -18.72
C GLU A 119 14.75 -1.19 -19.20
N LYS A 120 13.79 -1.20 -18.28
CA LYS A 120 12.37 -1.50 -18.52
C LYS A 120 11.54 -0.50 -17.71
N TYR A 121 10.29 -0.85 -17.44
CA TYR A 121 9.49 -0.18 -16.44
C TYR A 121 10.18 -0.11 -15.08
N ARG A 122 9.99 1.01 -14.40
CA ARG A 122 10.47 1.28 -13.03
C ARG A 122 9.37 1.98 -12.25
N VAL A 123 9.49 1.98 -10.93
CA VAL A 123 8.60 2.76 -10.06
C VAL A 123 9.37 3.94 -9.49
N LYS A 124 8.91 5.14 -9.81
CA LYS A 124 9.39 6.40 -9.25
C LYS A 124 8.53 6.77 -8.05
N THR A 125 9.18 7.09 -6.95
CA THR A 125 8.52 7.66 -5.78
C THR A 125 9.09 9.03 -5.49
N VAL A 126 8.23 9.97 -5.10
CA VAL A 126 8.61 11.28 -4.60
C VAL A 126 7.94 11.47 -3.24
N MET A 127 8.73 11.45 -2.17
CA MET A 127 8.26 11.67 -0.81
C MET A 127 9.02 12.84 -0.20
N ASN A 128 8.30 13.86 0.26
CA ASN A 128 8.89 15.05 0.89
C ASN A 128 10.03 15.70 0.06
N GLY A 129 9.89 15.69 -1.27
CA GLY A 129 10.90 16.22 -2.21
C GLY A 129 12.08 15.28 -2.49
N VAL A 130 12.15 14.12 -1.84
CA VAL A 130 13.16 13.08 -2.11
C VAL A 130 12.62 12.13 -3.17
N GLU A 131 13.38 12.00 -4.25
CA GLU A 131 13.09 11.07 -5.34
C GLU A 131 13.82 9.74 -5.15
N MET A 132 13.15 8.65 -5.50
CA MET A 132 13.72 7.30 -5.54
C MET A 132 13.13 6.50 -6.70
N ILE A 133 13.98 5.75 -7.38
CA ILE A 133 13.59 4.86 -8.49
C ILE A 133 13.86 3.41 -8.10
N LEU A 134 12.85 2.57 -8.24
CA LEU A 134 12.90 1.13 -7.97
C LEU A 134 12.77 0.35 -9.28
N SER A 135 13.66 -0.61 -9.46
CA SER A 135 13.70 -1.51 -10.63
C SER A 135 13.42 -2.97 -10.26
N THR A 136 13.13 -3.25 -8.99
CA THR A 136 12.71 -4.56 -8.50
C THR A 136 11.38 -4.46 -7.78
N ARG A 137 10.71 -5.61 -7.63
CA ARG A 137 9.38 -5.74 -7.02
C ARG A 137 9.42 -5.90 -5.50
N ASP A 138 10.59 -5.82 -4.89
CA ASP A 138 10.74 -6.05 -3.46
C ASP A 138 10.14 -4.89 -2.68
N PRO A 139 9.41 -5.16 -1.57
CA PRO A 139 8.91 -4.10 -0.71
C PRO A 139 10.09 -3.27 -0.18
N TYR A 140 9.99 -1.95 -0.28
CA TYR A 140 11.07 -1.04 0.09
C TYR A 140 10.88 -0.50 1.52
N PRO A 141 11.89 -0.61 2.41
CA PRO A 141 11.80 -0.07 3.75
C PRO A 141 12.27 1.40 3.81
N TRP A 142 11.35 2.35 3.92
CA TRP A 142 11.71 3.73 4.28
C TRP A 142 12.07 3.80 5.76
N ALA A 143 13.36 3.99 6.05
CA ALA A 143 13.86 4.14 7.41
C ALA A 143 14.05 5.62 7.77
N GLY A 144 13.88 5.94 9.06
CA GLY A 144 14.20 7.27 9.59
C GLY A 144 13.28 8.40 9.11
N LEU A 145 12.05 8.07 8.69
CA LEU A 145 11.04 9.08 8.43
C LEU A 145 10.72 9.83 9.75
N PRO A 146 10.75 11.17 9.77
CA PRO A 146 10.40 11.94 10.95
C PRO A 146 8.92 11.76 11.33
N GLU A 147 8.57 12.08 12.57
CA GLU A 147 7.16 12.20 12.97
C GLU A 147 6.45 13.30 12.16
N GLY A 148 5.16 13.13 11.93
CA GLY A 148 4.31 14.09 11.23
C GLY A 148 3.74 13.56 9.93
N ARG A 149 3.19 14.48 9.12
CA ARG A 149 2.49 14.17 7.88
C ARG A 149 3.47 14.00 6.72
N HIS A 150 3.31 12.91 5.99
CA HIS A 150 4.02 12.60 4.76
C HIS A 150 3.06 12.53 3.59
N ARG A 151 3.55 12.96 2.43
CA ARG A 151 2.88 12.79 1.14
C ARG A 151 3.85 12.10 0.21
N VAL A 152 3.42 10.98 -0.38
CA VAL A 152 4.17 10.26 -1.40
C VAL A 152 3.37 10.18 -2.69
N VAL A 153 4.03 10.55 -3.78
CA VAL A 153 3.57 10.31 -5.13
C VAL A 153 4.34 9.11 -5.66
N VAL A 154 3.63 8.16 -6.24
CA VAL A 154 4.17 6.94 -6.83
C VAL A 154 3.74 6.90 -8.28
N GLU A 155 4.69 6.74 -9.18
CA GLU A 155 4.49 6.73 -10.62
C GLU A 155 5.20 5.54 -11.25
N LEU A 156 4.49 4.84 -12.14
CA LEU A 156 5.09 3.92 -13.08
C LEU A 156 5.75 4.74 -14.20
N ILE A 157 7.02 4.47 -14.46
CA ILE A 157 7.79 5.08 -15.55
C ILE A 157 8.30 3.99 -16.49
N ASP A 158 8.50 4.31 -17.77
CA ASP A 158 9.01 3.40 -18.79
C ASP A 158 10.56 3.30 -18.82
N GLU A 159 11.09 2.67 -19.87
CA GLU A 159 12.53 2.53 -20.11
C GLU A 159 13.28 3.85 -20.32
N ASP A 160 12.63 4.85 -20.94
CA ASP A 160 13.19 6.18 -21.17
C ASP A 160 13.09 7.05 -19.91
N GLY A 161 12.28 6.64 -18.95
CA GLY A 161 12.06 7.31 -17.67
C GLY A 161 10.86 8.27 -17.72
N ASP A 162 10.07 8.20 -18.78
CA ASP A 162 8.85 8.97 -18.95
C ASP A 162 7.69 8.33 -18.17
N PRO A 163 6.74 9.13 -17.64
CA PRO A 163 5.57 8.60 -16.98
C PRO A 163 4.69 7.77 -17.91
N VAL A 164 4.26 6.60 -17.44
CA VAL A 164 3.26 5.80 -18.15
C VAL A 164 1.91 6.52 -18.11
N HIS A 165 1.37 6.86 -19.29
CA HIS A 165 0.14 7.63 -19.44
C HIS A 165 -1.14 6.76 -19.33
N GLU A 166 -1.25 6.01 -18.24
CA GLU A 166 -2.43 5.19 -17.91
C GLU A 166 -3.11 5.69 -16.65
N ILE A 167 -4.45 5.57 -16.57
CA ILE A 167 -5.24 6.11 -15.46
C ILE A 167 -4.86 5.48 -14.11
N PHE A 168 -4.30 4.26 -14.13
CA PHE A 168 -3.87 3.56 -12.93
C PHE A 168 -2.34 3.49 -12.75
N ALA A 169 -1.56 4.25 -13.52
CA ALA A 169 -0.10 4.28 -13.42
C ALA A 169 0.44 5.26 -12.36
N ARG A 170 -0.42 6.10 -11.78
CA ARG A 170 -0.05 7.09 -10.76
C ARG A 170 -0.93 6.99 -9.52
N VAL A 171 -0.28 6.97 -8.36
CA VAL A 171 -0.92 6.89 -7.05
C VAL A 171 -0.37 7.97 -6.14
N GLU A 172 -1.24 8.57 -5.34
CA GLU A 172 -0.87 9.46 -4.25
C GLU A 172 -1.34 8.87 -2.92
N ARG A 173 -0.49 8.96 -1.90
CA ARG A 173 -0.80 8.58 -0.52
C ARG A 173 -0.41 9.68 0.45
N THR A 174 -1.24 9.88 1.45
CA THR A 174 -0.96 10.76 2.59
C THR A 174 -1.08 9.97 3.88
N PHE A 175 0.01 9.91 4.63
CA PHE A 175 0.02 9.24 5.93
C PHE A 175 0.68 10.10 7.00
N GLU A 176 0.43 9.76 8.26
CA GLU A 176 0.98 10.44 9.43
C GLU A 176 1.68 9.45 10.35
N ILE A 177 2.94 9.74 10.67
CA ILE A 177 3.69 9.02 11.71
C ILE A 177 3.47 9.76 13.02
N VAL A 178 2.72 9.15 13.93
CA VAL A 178 2.46 9.73 15.25
C VAL A 178 3.57 9.39 16.23
N ARG A 179 3.78 10.28 17.20
CA ARG A 179 4.71 10.05 18.30
C ARG A 179 4.28 8.86 19.14
N THR A 180 5.02 7.77 19.08
CA THR A 180 4.81 6.63 19.98
C THR A 180 5.44 6.95 21.33
N VAL A 181 4.66 7.42 22.29
CA VAL A 181 5.12 7.50 23.69
C VAL A 181 5.23 6.08 24.21
N ARG A 182 6.45 5.52 24.22
CA ARG A 182 6.71 4.27 24.95
C ARG A 182 6.46 4.56 26.43
N ALA A 183 5.44 3.92 27.01
CA ALA A 183 5.26 3.92 28.45
C ALA A 183 6.51 3.26 29.06
N VAL A 184 7.33 4.05 29.77
CA VAL A 184 8.45 3.51 30.55
C VAL A 184 7.84 2.68 31.67
N ASN A 185 8.30 1.43 31.81
CA ASN A 185 7.91 0.60 32.94
C ASN A 185 8.30 1.34 34.24
N PRO A 186 7.39 1.59 35.20
CA PRO A 186 7.71 2.37 36.40
C PRO A 186 8.94 1.86 37.17
N LYS A 187 9.26 0.57 37.03
CA LYS A 187 10.43 -0.06 37.66
C LYS A 187 11.77 0.33 37.02
N GLU A 188 11.80 0.79 35.78
CA GLU A 188 13.01 1.29 35.10
C GLU A 188 13.26 2.78 35.37
N ALA A 189 12.21 3.54 35.72
CA ALA A 189 12.35 4.94 36.09
C ALA A 189 13.00 5.12 37.49
N ASP A 190 12.83 4.15 38.40
CA ASP A 190 13.41 4.21 39.73
C ASP A 190 14.92 3.96 39.75
N SER A 191 15.46 3.13 38.85
CA SER A 191 16.91 2.84 38.80
C SER A 191 17.74 4.03 38.28
N ALA A 192 17.14 4.90 37.45
CA ALA A 192 17.79 6.12 36.96
C ALA A 192 17.86 7.24 38.02
N ASN A 193 16.98 7.22 39.02
CA ASN A 193 16.90 8.25 40.06
C ASN A 193 17.75 7.98 41.32
N LEU A 194 18.42 6.82 41.40
CA LEU A 194 19.26 6.47 42.55
C LEU A 194 20.55 7.32 42.65
N TRP A 195 20.99 7.97 41.57
CA TRP A 195 22.18 8.82 41.56
C TRP A 195 21.92 10.29 41.96
N LEU A 196 20.65 10.71 42.02
CA LEU A 196 20.24 12.07 42.39
C LEU A 196 19.95 12.23 43.89
N ARG A 197 20.08 11.16 44.67
CA ARG A 197 19.96 11.18 46.14
C ARG A 197 21.32 10.95 46.80
N ARG A 198 22.20 11.96 46.72
CA ARG A 198 23.31 12.15 47.67
C ARG A 198 23.47 13.62 47.99
#